data_AF-A0A384D8N1-F1
#
_entry.id   AF-A0A384D8N1-F1
#
_cell.length_a   1.000
_cell.length_b   1.000
_cell.length_c   1.000
_cell.angle_alpha   90.00
_cell.angle_beta   90.00
_cell.angle_gamma   90.00
#
_symmetry.space_group_name_H-M   'P 1'
#
loop_
_entity.id
_entity.type
_entity.pdbx_description
1 polymer ?
#
loop_
_entity_poly.entity_id
_entity_poly.type
_entity_poly.pdbx_seq_one_letter_code
_entity_poly.pdbx_strand_id
1 'polypeptide(L)'
;MRLLALLFLCSRLLPSVSQESSQEIDCDDEDLFKAVDTALKKYNSRNQIGNQFVLHRVTEVIRTDDPDTFYSFKYQIREGNCSAESGKTWQECDYKDAAQAATGECSATVGKRGNTKFSVATQTCQITPAEGPVVTAQYDCLGCVHPISTASPDLEPVLRHAIEHFNNNTAHSHLFAVREVKRAHRQDIGECTDHAHMDLQLRIASFSQKCDLYPAEDFVQPSKICSDCPKDIPVNSPELEVALNHSIAKLNAENNGTFYFKIDSVKSATVQMVAGKKFSIAFIARETTCSKESNEELTESCQINKYGHTLECKAEVFVIRWEEKIYPTVNCQPLKKIILMKRPPGFSPFRSVPLEKTEEGTTRHLRPCEYKGRPQEAGAEPTSESEVS
;
A
#
# COMPACT_ATOMS: atom_id res chain seq x y z
N MET A 1 19.76 -85.43 31.32
CA MET A 1 20.51 -84.96 30.12
C MET A 1 19.61 -83.98 29.38
N ARG A 2 19.79 -82.68 29.61
CA ARG A 2 20.34 -81.66 28.68
C ARG A 2 19.46 -81.40 27.45
N LEU A 3 18.96 -80.16 27.31
CA LEU A 3 18.69 -79.35 26.09
C LEU A 3 17.69 -78.24 26.49
N LEU A 4 17.74 -76.95 26.15
CA LEU A 4 18.70 -75.99 25.60
C LEU A 4 18.15 -74.62 26.04
N ALA A 5 18.95 -73.76 26.69
CA ALA A 5 18.57 -72.38 26.99
C ALA A 5 19.24 -71.46 25.96
N LEU A 6 18.44 -70.79 25.12
CA LEU A 6 18.88 -69.82 24.13
C LEU A 6 19.07 -68.45 24.79
N LEU A 7 20.33 -68.03 24.96
CA LEU A 7 20.73 -66.67 25.34
C LEU A 7 20.78 -65.80 24.07
N PHE A 8 19.87 -64.83 23.96
CA PHE A 8 19.96 -63.75 22.97
C PHE A 8 20.94 -62.67 23.50
N LEU A 9 22.15 -62.61 22.93
CA LEU A 9 23.02 -61.43 23.02
C LEU A 9 22.52 -60.37 22.03
N CYS A 10 21.86 -59.31 22.53
CA CYS A 10 21.70 -58.08 21.77
C CYS A 10 23.02 -57.28 21.81
N SER A 11 23.84 -57.47 20.79
CA SER A 11 24.97 -56.60 20.47
C SER A 11 24.45 -55.17 20.22
N ARG A 12 24.77 -54.24 21.12
CA ARG A 12 24.59 -52.80 20.91
C ARG A 12 25.63 -52.34 19.88
N LEU A 13 25.34 -52.54 18.60
CA LEU A 13 25.96 -51.76 17.54
C LEU A 13 25.34 -50.36 17.63
N LEU A 14 26.07 -49.43 18.23
CA LEU A 14 25.82 -48.00 18.07
C LEU A 14 25.96 -47.69 16.58
N PRO A 15 24.92 -47.20 15.88
CA PRO A 15 25.12 -46.57 14.60
C PRO A 15 26.02 -45.36 14.86
N SER A 16 27.17 -45.31 14.20
CA SER A 16 27.93 -44.08 14.06
C SER A 16 27.00 -43.04 13.44
N VAL A 17 26.52 -42.10 14.25
CA VAL A 17 25.88 -40.88 13.75
C VAL A 17 26.98 -40.14 13.01
N SER A 18 26.96 -40.23 11.67
CA SER A 18 27.71 -39.33 10.83
C SER A 18 27.18 -37.92 11.12
N GLN A 19 27.99 -37.13 11.78
CA GLN A 19 27.72 -35.72 12.01
C GLN A 19 27.71 -35.02 10.64
N GLU A 20 26.51 -34.78 10.11
CA GLU A 20 26.33 -33.94 8.92
C GLU A 20 26.91 -32.56 9.22
N SER A 21 28.05 -32.25 8.61
CA SER A 21 28.59 -30.91 8.56
C SER A 21 27.70 -30.09 7.62
N SER A 22 26.77 -29.32 8.18
CA SER A 22 25.98 -28.34 7.43
C SER A 22 26.89 -27.19 7.02
N GLN A 23 27.45 -27.24 5.81
CA GLN A 23 28.21 -26.12 5.25
C GLN A 23 27.23 -25.05 4.73
N GLU A 24 27.30 -23.88 5.35
CA GLU A 24 26.60 -22.65 5.00
C GLU A 24 27.14 -22.13 3.64
N ILE A 25 26.25 -21.71 2.73
CA ILE A 25 26.67 -21.08 1.47
C ILE A 25 26.59 -19.57 1.69
N ASP A 26 27.73 -18.91 1.54
CA ASP A 26 27.86 -17.48 1.66
C ASP A 26 27.16 -16.78 0.48
N CYS A 27 26.53 -15.63 0.72
CA CYS A 27 25.94 -14.84 -0.37
C CYS A 27 27.04 -14.28 -1.32
N ASP A 28 28.31 -14.31 -0.89
CA ASP A 28 29.51 -14.02 -1.69
C ASP A 28 30.04 -15.26 -2.47
N ASP A 29 29.28 -16.36 -2.51
CA ASP A 29 29.62 -17.53 -3.31
C ASP A 29 29.66 -17.17 -4.81
N GLU A 30 30.85 -17.23 -5.38
CA GLU A 30 31.14 -16.85 -6.77
C GLU A 30 30.35 -17.72 -7.77
N ASP A 31 30.11 -18.99 -7.44
CA ASP A 31 29.37 -19.91 -8.30
C ASP A 31 27.86 -19.66 -8.25
N LEU A 32 27.32 -19.25 -7.10
CA LEU A 32 25.95 -18.79 -6.98
C LEU A 32 25.73 -17.53 -7.84
N PHE A 33 26.64 -16.55 -7.79
CA PHE A 33 26.53 -15.36 -8.63
C PHE A 33 26.57 -15.71 -10.12
N LYS A 34 27.47 -16.61 -10.54
CA LYS A 34 27.52 -17.13 -11.93
C LYS A 34 26.23 -17.84 -12.32
N ALA A 35 25.61 -18.59 -11.41
CA ALA A 35 24.33 -19.25 -11.65
C ALA A 35 23.20 -18.22 -11.86
N VAL A 36 23.12 -17.20 -11.01
CA VAL A 36 22.14 -16.10 -11.12
C VAL A 36 22.35 -15.30 -12.41
N ASP A 37 23.61 -14.95 -12.72
CA ASP A 37 23.98 -14.27 -13.96
C ASP A 37 23.55 -15.06 -15.21
N THR A 38 23.81 -16.37 -15.21
CA THR A 38 23.41 -17.27 -16.30
C THR A 38 21.89 -17.30 -16.48
N ALA A 39 21.14 -17.35 -15.37
CA ALA A 39 19.68 -17.32 -15.39
C ALA A 39 19.16 -15.98 -15.93
N LEU A 40 19.64 -14.85 -15.41
CA LEU A 40 19.16 -13.52 -15.80
C LEU A 40 19.51 -13.19 -17.26
N LYS A 41 20.71 -13.53 -17.73
CA LYS A 41 21.08 -13.40 -19.15
C LYS A 41 20.18 -14.23 -20.07
N LYS A 42 19.83 -15.47 -19.68
CA LYS A 42 18.89 -16.30 -20.44
C LYS A 42 17.49 -15.70 -20.48
N TYR A 43 17.05 -15.05 -19.41
CA TYR A 43 15.77 -14.35 -19.37
C TYR A 43 15.75 -13.13 -20.29
N ASN A 44 16.72 -12.22 -20.14
CA ASN A 44 16.80 -11.00 -20.94
C ASN A 44 17.00 -11.28 -22.44
N SER A 45 17.75 -12.33 -22.81
CA SER A 45 17.92 -12.72 -24.22
C SER A 45 16.66 -13.29 -24.89
N ARG A 46 15.73 -13.85 -24.10
CA ARG A 46 14.42 -14.31 -24.61
C ARG A 46 13.43 -13.16 -24.75
N ASN A 47 13.52 -12.16 -23.88
CA ASN A 47 12.64 -11.00 -23.87
C ASN A 47 13.27 -9.85 -24.66
N GLN A 48 13.20 -9.92 -25.99
CA GLN A 48 13.87 -8.96 -26.89
C GLN A 48 13.14 -7.62 -27.04
N ILE A 49 11.99 -7.43 -26.39
CA ILE A 49 11.17 -6.23 -26.52
C ILE A 49 11.18 -5.50 -25.17
N GLY A 50 11.71 -4.28 -25.17
CA GLY A 50 11.77 -3.40 -24.01
C GLY A 50 13.16 -3.30 -23.36
N ASN A 51 13.18 -2.93 -22.09
CA ASN A 51 14.41 -2.79 -21.32
C ASN A 51 14.85 -4.11 -20.69
N GLN A 52 16.15 -4.23 -20.41
CA GLN A 52 16.67 -5.38 -19.67
C GLN A 52 16.27 -5.31 -18.20
N PHE A 53 16.11 -6.47 -17.58
CA PHE A 53 15.93 -6.58 -16.14
C PHE A 53 17.27 -6.72 -15.42
N VAL A 54 17.40 -6.03 -14.29
CA VAL A 54 18.56 -6.01 -13.40
C VAL A 54 18.22 -6.76 -12.10
N LEU A 55 19.17 -7.53 -11.59
CA LEU A 55 19.01 -8.30 -10.34
C LEU A 55 18.84 -7.36 -9.14
N HIS A 56 17.72 -7.48 -8.42
CA HIS A 56 17.48 -6.75 -7.18
C HIS A 56 18.00 -7.48 -5.95
N ARG A 57 17.56 -8.73 -5.72
CA ARG A 57 18.01 -9.58 -4.59
C ARG A 57 17.67 -11.04 -4.76
N VAL A 58 18.36 -11.94 -4.04
CA VAL A 58 18.16 -13.40 -4.07
C VAL A 58 17.52 -13.87 -2.76
N THR A 59 16.23 -14.19 -2.80
CA THR A 59 15.42 -14.42 -1.61
C THR A 59 15.52 -15.85 -1.05
N GLU A 60 15.88 -16.84 -1.86
CA GLU A 60 16.04 -18.23 -1.43
C GLU A 60 17.11 -18.91 -2.28
N VAL A 61 17.92 -19.81 -1.70
CA VAL A 61 18.92 -20.62 -2.41
C VAL A 61 18.98 -22.02 -1.79
N ILE A 62 19.03 -23.03 -2.65
CA ILE A 62 19.21 -24.44 -2.34
C ILE A 62 20.29 -24.96 -3.28
N ARG A 63 21.34 -25.58 -2.71
CA ARG A 63 22.34 -26.31 -3.49
C ARG A 63 22.16 -27.81 -3.28
N THR A 64 22.19 -28.56 -4.37
CA THR A 64 22.14 -30.02 -4.38
C THR A 64 23.35 -30.54 -5.14
N ASP A 65 24.04 -31.52 -4.59
CA ASP A 65 25.27 -32.08 -5.14
C ASP A 65 25.08 -33.59 -5.32
N ASP A 66 24.52 -34.06 -6.46
CA ASP A 66 24.39 -35.50 -6.79
C ASP A 66 23.95 -35.77 -8.26
N PRO A 67 24.76 -36.41 -9.13
CA PRO A 67 26.24 -36.39 -9.22
C PRO A 67 26.80 -35.06 -9.75
N ASP A 68 25.92 -34.18 -10.25
CA ASP A 68 26.22 -32.81 -10.69
C ASP A 68 25.71 -31.81 -9.63
N THR A 69 26.31 -30.60 -9.59
CA THR A 69 25.88 -29.53 -8.69
C THR A 69 24.73 -28.73 -9.30
N PHE A 70 23.63 -28.56 -8.58
CA PHE A 70 22.48 -27.72 -8.95
C PHE A 70 22.25 -26.61 -7.93
N TYR A 71 22.00 -25.40 -8.43
CA TYR A 71 21.56 -24.25 -7.66
C TYR A 71 20.11 -23.96 -7.99
N SER A 72 19.22 -24.08 -7.00
CA SER A 72 17.81 -23.70 -7.10
C SER A 72 17.59 -22.46 -6.26
N PHE A 73 17.16 -21.35 -6.86
CA PHE A 73 17.07 -20.07 -6.17
C PHE A 73 15.87 -19.23 -6.63
N LYS A 74 15.36 -18.43 -5.70
CA LYS A 74 14.38 -17.38 -5.97
C LYS A 74 15.04 -16.01 -5.90
N TYR A 75 14.66 -15.12 -6.80
CA TYR A 75 15.26 -13.80 -6.90
C TYR A 75 14.28 -12.77 -7.44
N GLN A 76 14.44 -11.53 -7.04
CA GLN A 76 13.68 -10.39 -7.51
C GLN A 76 14.50 -9.61 -8.54
N ILE A 77 13.82 -9.10 -9.56
CA ILE A 77 14.40 -8.28 -10.63
C ILE A 77 13.64 -6.96 -10.75
N ARG A 78 14.31 -5.93 -11.26
CA ARG A 78 13.72 -4.63 -11.58
C ARG A 78 14.12 -4.22 -12.99
N GLU A 79 13.25 -3.51 -13.68
CA GLU A 79 13.52 -2.97 -15.00
C GLU A 79 14.69 -1.96 -14.96
N GLY A 80 15.65 -2.14 -15.84
CA GLY A 80 16.78 -1.23 -16.02
C GLY A 80 16.49 -0.13 -17.05
N ASN A 81 17.44 0.80 -17.20
CA ASN A 81 17.37 1.88 -18.18
C ASN A 81 17.94 1.51 -19.56
N CYS A 82 18.48 0.30 -19.73
CA CYS A 82 19.12 -0.13 -20.96
C CYS A 82 18.16 -0.97 -21.82
N SER A 83 18.13 -0.70 -23.12
CA SER A 83 17.39 -1.49 -24.09
C SER A 83 17.97 -2.91 -24.22
N ALA A 84 17.12 -3.90 -24.47
CA ALA A 84 17.51 -5.26 -24.80
C ALA A 84 18.47 -5.33 -26.01
N GLU A 85 18.42 -4.35 -26.92
CA GLU A 85 19.25 -4.28 -28.14
C GLU A 85 20.56 -3.50 -27.95
N SER A 86 20.79 -2.90 -26.78
CA SER A 86 21.95 -2.02 -26.53
C SER A 86 23.31 -2.73 -26.55
N GLY A 87 23.33 -4.06 -26.60
CA GLY A 87 24.55 -4.87 -26.52
C GLY A 87 25.20 -4.91 -25.13
N LYS A 88 24.66 -4.17 -24.16
CA LYS A 88 25.10 -4.14 -22.76
C LYS A 88 24.64 -5.38 -22.00
N THR A 89 25.38 -5.78 -20.96
CA THR A 89 24.88 -6.75 -19.99
C THR A 89 24.05 -6.08 -18.91
N TRP A 90 23.20 -6.85 -18.22
CA TRP A 90 22.36 -6.33 -17.14
C TRP A 90 23.17 -5.70 -15.99
N GLN A 91 24.44 -6.08 -15.82
CA GLN A 91 25.35 -5.49 -14.83
C GLN A 91 25.78 -4.05 -15.17
N GLU A 92 25.67 -3.66 -16.44
CA GLU A 92 26.02 -2.33 -16.94
C GLU A 92 24.81 -1.38 -16.98
N CYS A 93 23.65 -1.86 -16.51
CA CYS A 93 22.39 -1.13 -16.55
C CYS A 93 22.02 -0.63 -15.16
N ASP A 94 21.66 0.65 -15.06
CA ASP A 94 21.10 1.18 -13.84
C ASP A 94 19.61 0.83 -13.74
N TYR A 95 19.09 0.84 -12.51
CA TYR A 95 17.65 0.73 -12.31
C TYR A 95 16.92 1.91 -12.96
N LYS A 96 15.80 1.62 -13.59
CA LYS A 96 14.83 2.64 -14.01
C LYS A 96 14.16 3.24 -12.77
N ASP A 97 13.62 4.46 -12.90
CA ASP A 97 12.92 5.14 -11.82
C ASP A 97 11.81 4.27 -11.21
N ALA A 98 11.70 4.26 -9.87
CA ALA A 98 10.83 3.33 -9.15
C ALA A 98 9.34 3.47 -9.52
N ALA A 99 8.88 4.67 -9.92
CA ALA A 99 7.50 4.88 -10.35
C ALA A 99 7.23 4.33 -11.76
N GLN A 100 8.28 4.07 -12.55
CA GLN A 100 8.18 3.69 -13.96
C GLN A 100 8.83 2.33 -14.28
N ALA A 101 9.35 1.63 -13.26
CA ALA A 101 10.07 0.38 -13.41
C ALA A 101 9.12 -0.81 -13.20
N ALA A 102 9.03 -1.70 -14.19
CA ALA A 102 8.46 -3.02 -13.95
C ALA A 102 9.31 -3.79 -12.94
N THR A 103 8.66 -4.61 -12.11
CA THR A 103 9.32 -5.48 -11.14
C THR A 103 9.00 -6.93 -11.43
N GLY A 104 9.82 -7.86 -10.95
CA GLY A 104 9.57 -9.28 -11.20
C GLY A 104 10.08 -10.17 -10.08
N GLU A 105 9.37 -11.28 -9.88
CA GLU A 105 9.77 -12.35 -8.99
C GLU A 105 10.03 -13.62 -9.79
N CYS A 106 11.24 -14.16 -9.67
CA CYS A 106 11.73 -15.28 -10.45
C CYS A 106 12.15 -16.46 -9.58
N SER A 107 12.03 -17.66 -10.14
CA SER A 107 12.59 -18.90 -9.61
C SER A 107 13.36 -19.61 -10.72
N ALA A 108 14.58 -20.07 -10.43
CA ALA A 108 15.42 -20.76 -11.40
C ALA A 108 16.18 -21.94 -10.78
N THR A 109 16.40 -22.97 -11.59
CA THR A 109 17.32 -24.06 -11.28
C THR A 109 18.42 -24.11 -12.34
N VAL A 110 19.67 -24.01 -11.90
CA VAL A 110 20.86 -23.93 -12.76
C VAL A 110 21.82 -25.06 -12.38
N GLY A 111 22.13 -25.93 -13.34
CA GLY A 111 23.12 -26.99 -13.18
C GLY A 111 24.51 -26.51 -13.57
N LYS A 112 25.51 -26.86 -12.76
CA LYS A 112 26.93 -26.68 -13.00
C LYS A 112 27.51 -28.03 -13.45
N ARG A 113 27.94 -28.10 -14.72
CA ARG A 113 28.61 -29.27 -15.29
C ARG A 113 30.12 -29.05 -15.30
N GLY A 114 30.87 -29.92 -14.61
CA GLY A 114 32.30 -29.73 -14.39
C GLY A 114 32.58 -28.45 -13.59
N ASN A 115 33.74 -27.82 -13.78
CA ASN A 115 34.12 -26.67 -12.95
C ASN A 115 33.76 -25.28 -13.54
N THR A 116 33.17 -25.20 -14.74
CA THR A 116 33.04 -23.92 -15.47
C THR A 116 31.72 -23.66 -16.17
N LYS A 117 30.89 -24.68 -16.48
CA LYS A 117 29.71 -24.49 -17.34
C LYS A 117 28.42 -24.51 -16.54
N PHE A 118 27.76 -23.36 -16.49
CA PHE A 118 26.43 -23.19 -15.91
C PHE A 118 25.37 -23.27 -16.99
N SER A 119 24.26 -23.97 -16.71
CA SER A 119 23.14 -24.12 -17.64
C SER A 119 21.82 -24.09 -16.91
N VAL A 120 20.90 -23.25 -17.37
CA VAL A 120 19.58 -23.10 -16.77
C VAL A 120 18.71 -24.28 -17.17
N ALA A 121 18.34 -25.12 -16.20
CA ALA A 121 17.42 -26.23 -16.36
C ALA A 121 15.98 -25.73 -16.43
N THR A 122 15.55 -24.98 -15.42
CA THR A 122 14.21 -24.40 -15.32
C THR A 122 14.28 -22.94 -14.88
N GLN A 123 13.33 -22.14 -15.36
CA GLN A 123 13.24 -20.73 -14.99
C GLN A 123 11.83 -20.23 -15.25
N THR A 124 11.25 -19.55 -14.25
CA THR A 124 9.93 -18.92 -14.31
C THR A 124 10.03 -17.55 -13.67
N CYS A 125 9.46 -16.53 -14.30
CA CYS A 125 9.38 -15.17 -13.76
C CYS A 125 7.94 -14.65 -13.86
N GLN A 126 7.45 -14.04 -12.79
CA GLN A 126 6.20 -13.29 -12.75
C GLN A 126 6.54 -11.81 -12.76
N ILE A 127 6.16 -11.10 -13.83
CA ILE A 127 6.45 -9.67 -13.99
C ILE A 127 5.22 -8.85 -13.61
N THR A 128 5.42 -7.89 -12.73
CA THR A 128 4.48 -6.83 -12.41
C THR A 128 4.85 -5.60 -13.24
N PRO A 129 4.01 -5.19 -14.22
CA PRO A 129 4.25 -3.98 -15.00
C PRO A 129 4.41 -2.75 -14.11
N ALA A 130 5.17 -1.75 -14.58
CA ALA A 130 5.23 -0.46 -13.91
C ALA A 130 3.80 0.10 -13.74
N GLU A 131 3.55 0.79 -12.62
CA GLU A 131 2.42 1.71 -12.55
C GLU A 131 2.65 2.73 -13.66
N GLY A 132 2.00 2.55 -14.81
CA GLY A 132 2.19 3.43 -15.97
C GLY A 132 1.94 4.88 -15.56
N PRO A 133 2.33 5.87 -16.38
CA PRO A 133 1.89 7.23 -16.15
C PRO A 133 0.38 7.19 -15.95
N VAL A 134 -0.08 7.61 -14.77
CA VAL A 134 -1.51 7.84 -14.55
C VAL A 134 -1.88 8.85 -15.62
N VAL A 135 -2.45 8.38 -16.72
CA VAL A 135 -3.06 9.25 -17.71
C VAL A 135 -4.30 9.76 -17.01
N THR A 136 -4.14 10.82 -16.21
CA THR A 136 -5.21 11.75 -15.95
C THR A 136 -5.58 12.31 -17.31
N ALA A 137 -6.47 11.61 -18.00
CA ALA A 137 -7.22 12.22 -19.08
C ALA A 137 -7.90 13.43 -18.45
N GLN A 138 -7.39 14.61 -18.78
CA GLN A 138 -7.99 15.87 -18.38
C GLN A 138 -9.26 15.99 -19.20
N TYR A 139 -10.34 15.40 -18.70
CA TYR A 139 -11.68 15.64 -19.20
C TYR A 139 -12.11 17.00 -18.67
N ASP A 140 -12.53 17.89 -19.57
CA ASP A 140 -13.39 18.99 -19.19
C ASP A 140 -14.67 18.37 -18.62
N CYS A 141 -14.77 18.36 -17.30
CA CYS A 141 -15.91 17.83 -16.58
C CYS A 141 -17.16 18.67 -16.94
N LEU A 142 -17.97 18.18 -17.88
CA LEU A 142 -19.28 18.73 -18.18
C LEU A 142 -20.18 18.52 -16.96
N GLY A 143 -20.36 19.58 -16.17
CA GLY A 143 -21.14 19.58 -14.93
C GLY A 143 -20.33 19.80 -13.65
N CYS A 144 -19.05 20.14 -13.73
CA CYS A 144 -18.34 20.69 -12.59
C CYS A 144 -18.71 22.17 -12.38
N VAL A 145 -18.75 22.61 -11.12
CA VAL A 145 -19.02 24.00 -10.77
C VAL A 145 -17.83 24.84 -11.21
N HIS A 146 -18.04 25.75 -12.16
CA HIS A 146 -16.99 26.61 -12.67
C HIS A 146 -17.34 28.08 -12.47
N PRO A 147 -16.36 28.93 -12.11
CA PRO A 147 -16.60 30.35 -11.95
C PRO A 147 -16.99 30.96 -13.30
N ILE A 148 -18.03 31.79 -13.29
CA ILE A 148 -18.42 32.59 -14.44
C ILE A 148 -18.28 34.08 -14.11
N SER A 149 -18.16 34.90 -15.14
CA SER A 149 -18.08 36.35 -14.97
C SER A 149 -19.30 36.87 -14.21
N THR A 150 -19.09 37.76 -13.25
CA THR A 150 -20.15 38.46 -12.51
C THR A 150 -20.96 39.41 -13.39
N ALA A 151 -20.48 39.70 -14.60
CA ALA A 151 -21.18 40.46 -15.64
C ALA A 151 -21.80 39.55 -16.73
N SER A 152 -21.88 38.23 -16.49
CA SER A 152 -22.47 37.31 -17.47
C SER A 152 -23.96 37.65 -17.70
N PRO A 153 -24.43 37.74 -18.96
CA PRO A 153 -25.84 37.98 -19.26
C PRO A 153 -26.74 36.84 -18.74
N ASP A 154 -26.20 35.63 -18.59
CA ASP A 154 -26.90 34.46 -18.03
C ASP A 154 -27.41 34.71 -16.60
N LEU A 155 -26.82 35.66 -15.86
CA LEU A 155 -27.22 35.99 -14.50
C LEU A 155 -28.45 36.88 -14.43
N GLU A 156 -28.75 37.63 -15.49
CA GLU A 156 -29.85 38.61 -15.50
C GLU A 156 -31.23 37.98 -15.20
N PRO A 157 -31.67 36.90 -15.88
CA PRO A 157 -32.97 36.29 -15.58
C PRO A 157 -33.03 35.71 -14.16
N VAL A 158 -31.94 35.12 -13.67
CA VAL A 158 -31.86 34.52 -12.33
C VAL A 158 -31.96 35.58 -11.25
N LEU A 159 -31.17 36.66 -11.36
CA LEU A 159 -31.14 37.75 -10.38
C LEU A 159 -32.45 38.53 -10.36
N ARG A 160 -33.05 38.74 -11.53
CA ARG A 160 -34.37 39.37 -11.68
C ARG A 160 -35.44 38.55 -10.96
N HIS A 161 -35.51 37.25 -11.24
CA HIS A 161 -36.47 36.38 -10.57
C HIS A 161 -36.26 36.34 -9.06
N ALA A 162 -35.00 36.24 -8.60
CA ALA A 162 -34.68 36.20 -7.17
C ALA A 162 -35.09 37.49 -6.43
N ILE A 163 -34.83 38.67 -7.00
CA ILE A 163 -35.18 39.95 -6.34
C ILE A 163 -36.69 40.20 -6.37
N GLU A 164 -37.36 39.83 -7.45
CA GLU A 164 -38.83 39.88 -7.55
C GLU A 164 -39.47 38.95 -6.51
N HIS A 165 -38.98 37.71 -6.41
CA HIS A 165 -39.44 36.76 -5.40
C HIS A 165 -39.21 37.30 -3.98
N PHE A 166 -38.03 37.83 -3.67
CA PHE A 166 -37.73 38.41 -2.36
C PHE A 166 -38.64 39.59 -2.02
N ASN A 167 -38.79 40.54 -2.94
CA ASN A 167 -39.64 41.71 -2.72
C ASN A 167 -41.12 41.33 -2.51
N ASN A 168 -41.62 40.32 -3.22
CA ASN A 168 -42.99 39.84 -3.06
C ASN A 168 -43.22 39.04 -1.77
N ASN A 169 -42.16 38.42 -1.23
CA ASN A 169 -42.25 37.57 -0.04
C ASN A 169 -41.67 38.22 1.22
N THR A 170 -41.41 39.53 1.19
CA THR A 170 -40.95 40.28 2.36
C THR A 170 -42.00 41.32 2.74
N ALA A 171 -42.25 41.46 4.04
CA ALA A 171 -43.16 42.48 4.58
C ALA A 171 -42.50 43.86 4.71
N HIS A 172 -41.46 44.13 3.91
CA HIS A 172 -40.67 45.35 4.01
C HIS A 172 -41.35 46.50 3.26
N SER A 173 -41.24 47.72 3.77
CA SER A 173 -41.91 48.90 3.20
C SER A 173 -41.28 49.44 1.90
N HIS A 174 -40.12 48.89 1.50
CA HIS A 174 -39.33 49.35 0.37
C HIS A 174 -38.83 48.16 -0.45
N LEU A 175 -38.72 48.37 -1.76
CA LEU A 175 -38.20 47.36 -2.69
C LEU A 175 -36.68 47.31 -2.65
N PHE A 176 -36.14 46.11 -2.70
CA PHE A 176 -34.72 45.84 -2.81
C PHE A 176 -34.32 45.69 -4.28
N ALA A 177 -33.10 46.12 -4.59
CA ALA A 177 -32.49 45.97 -5.90
C ALA A 177 -31.09 45.35 -5.75
N VAL A 178 -30.67 44.57 -6.75
CA VAL A 178 -29.32 44.00 -6.78
C VAL A 178 -28.33 45.13 -7.05
N ARG A 179 -27.37 45.32 -6.14
CA ARG A 179 -26.30 46.33 -6.29
C ARG A 179 -25.09 45.78 -7.04
N GLU A 180 -24.57 44.64 -6.59
CA GLU A 180 -23.37 44.02 -7.14
C GLU A 180 -23.44 42.50 -6.99
N VAL A 181 -22.90 41.77 -7.97
CA VAL A 181 -22.68 40.33 -7.88
C VAL A 181 -21.24 40.10 -7.47
N LYS A 182 -21.01 39.49 -6.30
CA LYS A 182 -19.65 39.28 -5.77
C LYS A 182 -18.94 38.09 -6.43
N ARG A 183 -19.68 36.99 -6.65
CA ARG A 183 -19.21 35.75 -7.26
C ARG A 183 -20.37 35.07 -7.96
N ALA A 184 -20.08 34.42 -9.08
CA ALA A 184 -21.04 33.62 -9.81
C ALA A 184 -20.35 32.33 -10.26
N HIS A 185 -21.08 31.22 -10.19
CA HIS A 185 -20.63 29.94 -10.69
C HIS A 185 -21.74 29.32 -11.52
N ARG A 186 -21.37 28.61 -12.59
CA ARG A 186 -22.28 27.84 -13.43
C ARG A 186 -21.97 26.37 -13.28
N GLN A 187 -23.03 25.57 -13.31
CA GLN A 187 -22.96 24.13 -13.38
C GLN A 187 -24.02 23.67 -14.37
N ASP A 188 -23.60 23.02 -15.43
CA ASP A 188 -24.52 22.44 -16.40
C ASP A 188 -24.95 21.06 -15.91
N ILE A 189 -26.24 20.78 -15.82
CA ILE A 189 -26.76 19.49 -15.38
C ILE A 189 -27.25 18.72 -16.61
N GLY A 190 -26.71 17.52 -16.81
CA GLY A 190 -27.12 16.62 -17.88
C GLY A 190 -27.13 15.18 -17.39
N GLU A 191 -27.76 14.30 -18.16
CA GLU A 191 -27.72 12.86 -17.94
C GLU A 191 -26.75 12.24 -18.95
N CYS A 192 -25.69 11.62 -18.45
CA CYS A 192 -24.75 10.86 -19.27
C CYS A 192 -25.00 9.37 -19.09
N THR A 193 -25.16 8.65 -20.21
CA THR A 193 -25.24 7.20 -20.27
C THR A 193 -23.93 6.65 -20.83
N ASP A 194 -23.26 5.84 -20.04
CA ASP A 194 -22.03 5.15 -20.41
C ASP A 194 -22.30 3.67 -20.71
N HIS A 195 -21.77 3.20 -21.83
CA HIS A 195 -21.77 1.79 -22.22
C HIS A 195 -20.33 1.32 -22.35
N ALA A 196 -19.92 0.39 -21.49
CA ALA A 196 -18.62 -0.28 -21.60
C ALA A 196 -18.83 -1.77 -21.92
N HIS A 197 -18.20 -2.25 -22.97
CA HIS A 197 -18.18 -3.66 -23.33
C HIS A 197 -16.88 -4.29 -22.87
N MET A 198 -16.95 -5.40 -22.13
CA MET A 198 -15.79 -6.20 -21.77
C MET A 198 -15.60 -7.38 -22.71
N ASP A 199 -14.34 -7.72 -23.01
CA ASP A 199 -14.00 -8.97 -23.68
C ASP A 199 -14.02 -10.18 -22.73
N LEU A 200 -13.84 -11.38 -23.30
CA LEU A 200 -13.76 -12.64 -22.57
C LEU A 200 -12.55 -12.74 -21.62
N GLN A 201 -11.60 -11.78 -21.71
CA GLN A 201 -10.41 -11.69 -20.88
C GLN A 201 -10.57 -10.61 -19.79
N LEU A 202 -11.80 -10.12 -19.58
CA LEU A 202 -12.17 -9.09 -18.59
C LEU A 202 -11.49 -7.74 -18.83
N ARG A 203 -11.16 -7.41 -20.08
CA ARG A 203 -10.67 -6.08 -20.46
C ARG A 203 -11.80 -5.28 -21.09
N ILE A 204 -11.81 -3.97 -20.88
CA ILE A 204 -12.75 -3.08 -21.58
C ILE A 204 -12.37 -3.08 -23.07
N ALA A 205 -13.16 -3.76 -23.87
CA ALA A 205 -13.00 -3.90 -25.32
C ALA A 205 -13.46 -2.64 -26.07
N SER A 206 -14.49 -1.95 -25.56
CA SER A 206 -14.93 -0.65 -26.07
C SER A 206 -15.73 0.11 -25.03
N PHE A 207 -15.77 1.44 -25.18
CA PHE A 207 -16.60 2.32 -24.38
C PHE A 207 -17.34 3.31 -25.30
N SER A 208 -18.53 3.72 -24.91
CA SER A 208 -19.33 4.74 -25.56
C SER A 208 -20.02 5.57 -24.49
N GLN A 209 -19.94 6.89 -24.60
CA GLN A 209 -20.60 7.82 -23.70
C GLN A 209 -21.56 8.69 -24.51
N LYS A 210 -22.80 8.83 -24.02
CA LYS A 210 -23.80 9.75 -24.58
C LYS A 210 -24.31 10.66 -23.48
N CYS A 211 -24.20 11.97 -23.64
CA CYS A 211 -24.72 12.94 -22.69
C CYS A 211 -25.87 13.74 -23.29
N ASP A 212 -27.01 13.73 -22.61
CA ASP A 212 -28.18 14.56 -22.92
C ASP A 212 -28.18 15.74 -21.92
N LEU A 213 -27.86 16.94 -22.41
CA LEU A 213 -27.82 18.18 -21.61
C LEU A 213 -29.22 18.80 -21.57
N TYR A 214 -29.76 19.01 -20.37
CA TYR A 214 -31.10 19.58 -20.21
C TYR A 214 -31.02 21.10 -19.98
N PRO A 215 -31.62 21.94 -20.85
CA PRO A 215 -31.79 23.36 -20.55
C PRO A 215 -32.76 23.53 -19.37
N ALA A 216 -32.54 24.59 -18.58
CA ALA A 216 -33.20 24.86 -17.30
C ALA A 216 -34.68 25.31 -17.43
N GLU A 217 -35.49 24.58 -18.20
CA GLU A 217 -36.93 24.73 -18.21
C GLU A 217 -37.56 23.55 -17.45
N ASP A 218 -38.24 23.92 -16.36
CA ASP A 218 -39.24 23.14 -15.64
C ASP A 218 -38.86 21.72 -15.19
N PHE A 219 -37.88 21.60 -14.28
CA PHE A 219 -37.86 20.47 -13.35
C PHE A 219 -37.50 20.88 -11.92
N VAL A 220 -38.48 20.71 -11.02
CA VAL A 220 -38.23 20.33 -9.63
C VAL A 220 -37.50 18.98 -9.69
N GLN A 221 -36.18 18.98 -9.59
CA GLN A 221 -35.42 17.73 -9.54
C GLN A 221 -35.81 16.94 -8.29
N PRO A 222 -36.15 15.65 -8.40
CA PRO A 222 -36.02 14.75 -7.26
C PRO A 222 -34.52 14.57 -7.01
N SER A 223 -34.01 15.31 -6.04
CA SER A 223 -32.65 15.16 -5.50
C SER A 223 -32.35 13.69 -5.20
N LYS A 224 -31.57 13.04 -6.05
CA LYS A 224 -30.69 11.92 -5.64
C LYS A 224 -29.33 12.44 -5.18
N ILE A 225 -29.28 13.65 -4.63
CA ILE A 225 -28.37 13.91 -3.52
C ILE A 225 -28.87 13.00 -2.40
N CYS A 226 -28.17 11.91 -2.15
CA CYS A 226 -28.31 11.24 -0.87
C CYS A 226 -27.80 12.23 0.19
N SER A 227 -28.70 13.07 0.71
CA SER A 227 -28.41 14.06 1.74
C SER A 227 -27.80 13.42 2.99
N ASP A 228 -28.02 12.11 3.15
CA ASP A 228 -27.63 11.30 4.30
C ASP A 228 -26.35 10.48 4.07
N CYS A 229 -25.71 10.55 2.90
CA CYS A 229 -24.53 9.75 2.61
C CYS A 229 -23.23 10.38 3.18
N PRO A 230 -22.26 9.56 3.64
CA PRO A 230 -20.99 10.07 4.15
C PRO A 230 -20.21 10.80 3.07
N LYS A 231 -19.78 12.03 3.39
CA LYS A 231 -18.86 12.83 2.59
C LYS A 231 -17.49 12.82 3.24
N ASP A 232 -16.45 12.56 2.45
CA ASP A 232 -15.07 12.67 2.91
C ASP A 232 -14.74 14.11 3.31
N ILE A 233 -14.01 14.27 4.41
CA ILE A 233 -13.51 15.55 4.88
C ILE A 233 -12.00 15.49 5.10
N PRO A 234 -11.26 16.59 4.83
CA PRO A 234 -9.82 16.64 5.08
C PRO A 234 -9.48 16.32 6.55
N VAL A 235 -8.44 15.52 6.76
CA VAL A 235 -8.02 15.05 8.11
C VAL A 235 -7.51 16.17 9.02
N ASN A 236 -7.16 17.33 8.46
CA ASN A 236 -6.75 18.55 9.15
C ASN A 236 -7.89 19.58 9.27
N SER A 237 -9.13 19.19 8.97
CA SER A 237 -10.28 20.08 9.07
C SER A 237 -10.52 20.51 10.52
N PRO A 238 -10.72 21.82 10.81
CA PRO A 238 -11.06 22.28 12.15
C PRO A 238 -12.42 21.73 12.64
N GLU A 239 -13.28 21.28 11.73
CA GLU A 239 -14.55 20.63 12.09
C GLU A 239 -14.36 19.31 12.86
N LEU A 240 -13.18 18.69 12.77
CA LEU A 240 -12.85 17.46 13.48
C LEU A 240 -12.43 17.67 14.92
N GLU A 241 -12.05 18.87 15.33
CA GLU A 241 -11.44 19.14 16.64
C GLU A 241 -12.30 18.64 17.80
N VAL A 242 -13.58 19.01 17.80
CA VAL A 242 -14.56 18.58 18.82
C VAL A 242 -14.72 17.07 18.79
N ALA A 243 -14.85 16.47 17.61
CA ALA A 243 -15.05 15.03 17.47
C ALA A 243 -13.82 14.23 17.93
N LEU A 244 -12.61 14.70 17.63
CA LEU A 244 -11.34 14.08 18.04
C LEU A 244 -11.13 14.18 19.55
N ASN A 245 -11.42 15.34 20.15
CA ASN A 245 -11.34 15.54 21.60
C ASN A 245 -12.29 14.62 22.37
N HIS A 246 -13.53 14.49 21.91
CA HIS A 246 -14.48 13.55 22.52
C HIS A 246 -14.10 12.08 22.26
N SER A 247 -13.49 11.77 21.10
CA SER A 247 -13.02 10.42 20.80
C SER A 247 -11.87 10.00 21.72
N ILE A 248 -10.87 10.86 21.93
CA ILE A 248 -9.73 10.53 22.78
C ILE A 248 -10.11 10.48 24.27
N ALA A 249 -11.04 11.34 24.71
CA ALA A 249 -11.59 11.27 26.06
C ALA A 249 -12.34 9.95 26.28
N LYS A 250 -13.20 9.55 25.33
CA LYS A 250 -13.94 8.28 25.38
C LYS A 250 -13.00 7.08 25.41
N LEU A 251 -11.98 7.05 24.53
CA LEU A 251 -10.96 6.00 24.52
C LEU A 251 -10.29 5.86 25.90
N ASN A 252 -9.86 6.96 26.49
CA ASN A 252 -9.15 6.92 27.77
C ASN A 252 -10.05 6.56 28.95
N ALA A 253 -11.33 6.92 28.91
CA ALA A 253 -12.30 6.54 29.93
C ALA A 253 -12.65 5.04 29.90
N GLU A 254 -12.72 4.43 28.72
CA GLU A 254 -13.10 3.02 28.57
C GLU A 254 -11.89 2.06 28.53
N ASN A 255 -10.70 2.59 28.27
CA ASN A 255 -9.48 1.80 28.28
C ASN A 255 -8.96 1.62 29.71
N ASN A 256 -8.88 0.37 30.17
CA ASN A 256 -8.37 0.02 31.51
C ASN A 256 -6.82 0.08 31.64
N GLY A 257 -6.12 0.65 30.67
CA GLY A 257 -4.66 0.81 30.71
C GLY A 257 -4.23 1.85 31.74
N THR A 258 -3.00 1.71 32.24
CA THR A 258 -2.40 2.56 33.27
C THR A 258 -2.00 3.94 32.76
N PHE A 259 -1.73 4.07 31.45
CA PHE A 259 -1.28 5.30 30.83
C PHE A 259 -2.36 5.89 29.91
N TYR A 260 -2.35 7.21 29.77
CA TYR A 260 -3.20 7.88 28.78
C TYR A 260 -2.73 7.60 27.35
N PHE A 261 -3.67 7.62 26.40
CA PHE A 261 -3.41 7.60 24.97
C PHE A 261 -3.62 8.99 24.36
N LYS A 262 -2.81 9.34 23.36
CA LYS A 262 -3.01 10.50 22.48
C LYS A 262 -3.22 10.06 21.04
N ILE A 263 -3.92 10.87 20.27
CA ILE A 263 -4.05 10.66 18.82
C ILE A 263 -2.70 11.01 18.18
N ASP A 264 -2.09 10.03 17.51
CA ASP A 264 -0.81 10.14 16.80
C ASP A 264 -1.05 10.62 15.36
N SER A 265 -2.03 10.04 14.66
CA SER A 265 -2.41 10.47 13.31
C SER A 265 -3.86 10.09 12.97
N VAL A 266 -4.54 10.94 12.20
CA VAL A 266 -5.85 10.63 11.61
C VAL A 266 -5.62 10.05 10.21
N LYS A 267 -6.26 8.92 9.90
CA LYS A 267 -6.15 8.20 8.62
C LYS A 267 -7.22 8.60 7.63
N SER A 268 -8.45 8.73 8.09
CA SER A 268 -9.58 9.17 7.27
C SER A 268 -10.70 9.72 8.14
N ALA A 269 -11.54 10.56 7.54
CA ALA A 269 -12.69 11.12 8.21
C ALA A 269 -13.83 11.36 7.20
N THR A 270 -15.05 11.03 7.61
CA THR A 270 -16.28 11.34 6.87
C THR A 270 -17.30 12.04 7.76
N VAL A 271 -18.18 12.83 7.15
CA VAL A 271 -19.31 13.48 7.82
C VAL A 271 -20.62 13.16 7.11
N GLN A 272 -21.65 12.86 7.88
CA GLN A 272 -23.04 12.67 7.43
C GLN A 272 -23.95 13.64 8.15
N MET A 273 -24.93 14.18 7.42
CA MET A 273 -26.04 14.92 8.00
C MET A 273 -27.17 13.94 8.31
N VAL A 274 -27.54 13.81 9.58
CA VAL A 274 -28.69 13.02 10.03
C VAL A 274 -29.51 13.91 10.98
N ALA A 275 -29.85 13.49 12.19
CA ALA A 275 -30.37 14.34 13.26
C ALA A 275 -29.23 15.06 14.03
N GLY A 276 -28.28 15.64 13.30
CA GLY A 276 -27.01 16.15 13.79
C GLY A 276 -25.89 15.86 12.79
N LYS A 277 -24.65 16.17 13.15
CA LYS A 277 -23.48 15.75 12.38
C LYS A 277 -22.98 14.41 12.90
N LYS A 278 -22.99 13.36 12.07
CA LYS A 278 -22.34 12.08 12.37
C LYS A 278 -20.97 12.05 11.71
N PHE A 279 -19.91 12.04 12.52
CA PHE A 279 -18.54 11.85 12.06
C PHE A 279 -18.15 10.38 12.16
N SER A 280 -17.47 9.84 11.14
CA SER A 280 -16.78 8.56 11.21
C SER A 280 -15.29 8.79 10.96
N ILE A 281 -14.45 8.48 11.94
CA ILE A 281 -13.03 8.86 11.97
C ILE A 281 -12.20 7.61 12.23
N ALA A 282 -11.22 7.34 11.36
CA ALA A 282 -10.19 6.34 11.61
C ALA A 282 -8.89 7.03 12.04
N PHE A 283 -8.29 6.64 13.16
CA PHE A 283 -7.07 7.24 13.68
C PHE A 283 -6.18 6.22 14.39
N ILE A 284 -4.90 6.54 14.50
CA ILE A 284 -3.92 5.81 15.31
C ILE A 284 -3.78 6.55 16.64
N ALA A 285 -3.93 5.81 17.74
CA ALA A 285 -3.64 6.29 19.08
C ALA A 285 -2.35 5.67 19.61
N ARG A 286 -1.52 6.46 20.30
CA ARG A 286 -0.31 5.98 20.96
C ARG A 286 -0.33 6.31 22.45
N GLU A 287 0.11 5.35 23.23
CA GLU A 287 0.29 5.48 24.68
C GLU A 287 1.30 6.60 24.99
N THR A 288 1.03 7.34 26.06
CA THR A 288 1.81 8.47 26.53
C THR A 288 2.64 8.10 27.75
N THR A 289 3.47 9.03 28.21
CA THR A 289 4.23 8.88 29.46
C THR A 289 3.40 9.19 30.71
N CYS A 290 2.19 9.72 30.59
CA CYS A 290 1.39 10.15 31.73
C CYS A 290 0.53 9.01 32.25
N SER A 291 0.64 8.78 33.56
CA SER A 291 -0.19 7.80 34.25
C SER A 291 -1.60 8.34 34.47
N LYS A 292 -2.60 7.47 34.43
CA LYS A 292 -3.97 7.81 34.86
C LYS A 292 -4.07 7.95 36.38
N GLU A 293 -3.13 7.36 37.12
CA GLU A 293 -3.09 7.38 38.58
C GLU A 293 -2.56 8.70 39.15
N SER A 294 -1.73 9.43 38.40
CA SER A 294 -1.22 10.75 38.83
C SER A 294 -2.30 11.84 38.79
N ASN A 295 -3.50 11.53 38.27
CA ASN A 295 -4.60 12.46 38.07
C ASN A 295 -4.19 13.69 37.24
N GLU A 296 -3.12 13.55 36.45
CA GLU A 296 -2.70 14.54 35.46
C GLU A 296 -3.68 14.48 34.29
N GLU A 297 -4.41 15.57 34.06
CA GLU A 297 -5.26 15.70 32.88
C GLU A 297 -4.41 15.58 31.60
N LEU A 298 -5.05 15.15 30.51
CA LEU A 298 -4.51 15.16 29.15
C LEU A 298 -4.20 16.60 28.70
N THR A 299 -3.09 17.12 29.21
CA THR A 299 -2.56 18.45 28.90
C THR A 299 -1.58 18.35 27.74
N GLU A 300 -1.25 19.49 27.13
CA GLU A 300 -0.26 19.53 26.04
C GLU A 300 1.10 18.94 26.44
N SER A 301 1.47 19.04 27.72
CA SER A 301 2.74 18.54 28.28
C SER A 301 2.89 17.01 28.20
N CYS A 302 1.78 16.27 28.07
CA CYS A 302 1.83 14.82 28.07
C CYS A 302 2.43 14.25 26.77
N GLN A 303 3.68 13.78 26.80
CA GLN A 303 4.38 13.34 25.59
C GLN A 303 4.02 11.92 25.17
N ILE A 304 4.02 11.68 23.86
CA ILE A 304 3.83 10.36 23.29
C ILE A 304 5.04 9.47 23.63
N ASN A 305 4.78 8.27 24.17
CA ASN A 305 5.82 7.28 24.43
C ASN A 305 6.15 6.55 23.11
N LYS A 306 7.38 6.76 22.59
CA LYS A 306 7.83 6.13 21.33
C LYS A 306 7.75 4.61 21.36
N TYR A 307 7.94 4.00 22.53
CA TYR A 307 7.90 2.54 22.73
C TYR A 307 6.55 2.05 23.25
N GLY A 308 5.62 2.97 23.54
CA GLY A 308 4.30 2.66 24.08
C GLY A 308 3.43 1.84 23.13
N HIS A 309 2.31 1.36 23.68
CA HIS A 309 1.32 0.65 22.90
C HIS A 309 0.70 1.55 21.83
N THR A 310 0.44 0.95 20.66
CA THR A 310 -0.18 1.63 19.52
C THR A 310 -1.49 0.94 19.22
N LEU A 311 -2.55 1.72 19.07
CA LEU A 311 -3.89 1.25 18.77
C LEU A 311 -4.35 1.84 17.44
N GLU A 312 -5.02 1.03 16.64
CA GLU A 312 -5.79 1.48 15.49
C GLU A 312 -7.25 1.59 15.91
N CYS A 313 -7.83 2.77 15.73
CA CYS A 313 -9.13 3.14 16.28
C CYS A 313 -10.08 3.61 15.19
N LYS A 314 -11.36 3.25 15.35
CA LYS A 314 -12.49 3.80 14.59
C LYS A 314 -13.45 4.44 15.57
N ALA A 315 -13.71 5.73 15.39
CA ALA A 315 -14.68 6.48 16.17
C ALA A 315 -15.89 6.87 15.33
N GLU A 316 -17.07 6.74 15.92
CA GLU A 316 -18.30 7.37 15.44
C GLU A 316 -18.71 8.43 16.46
N VAL A 317 -18.82 9.69 16.03
CA VAL A 317 -19.19 10.79 16.92
C VAL A 317 -20.43 11.49 16.39
N PHE A 318 -21.50 11.45 17.18
CA PHE A 318 -22.74 12.14 16.85
C PHE A 318 -22.85 13.46 17.61
N VAL A 319 -22.88 14.57 16.89
CA VAL A 319 -22.94 15.93 17.44
C VAL A 319 -24.32 16.53 17.17
N ILE A 320 -25.11 16.71 18.22
CA ILE A 320 -26.46 17.30 18.16
C ILE A 320 -26.40 18.70 18.76
N ARG A 321 -26.20 19.70 17.91
CA ARG A 321 -25.88 21.06 18.35
C ARG A 321 -27.04 21.77 19.08
N TRP A 322 -28.29 21.42 18.76
CA TRP A 322 -29.50 22.00 19.39
C TRP A 322 -29.91 21.30 20.70
N GLU A 323 -29.33 20.15 21.01
CA GLU A 323 -29.49 19.49 22.31
C GLU A 323 -28.25 19.63 23.20
N GLU A 324 -27.16 20.21 22.67
CA GLU A 324 -25.84 20.29 23.31
C GLU A 324 -25.28 18.92 23.73
N LYS A 325 -25.62 17.86 22.98
CA LYS A 325 -25.19 16.49 23.26
C LYS A 325 -24.19 15.98 22.23
N ILE A 326 -23.17 15.29 22.72
CA ILE A 326 -22.14 14.64 21.91
C ILE A 326 -22.03 13.18 22.35
N TYR A 327 -22.23 12.27 21.40
CA TYR A 327 -22.20 10.83 21.63
C TYR A 327 -21.01 10.21 20.89
N PRO A 328 -19.85 10.04 21.54
CA PRO A 328 -18.71 9.35 20.96
C PRO A 328 -18.80 7.84 21.23
N THR A 329 -18.57 7.04 20.19
CA THR A 329 -18.33 5.60 20.26
C THR A 329 -16.97 5.33 19.68
N VAL A 330 -16.09 4.64 20.40
CA VAL A 330 -14.72 4.40 19.95
C VAL A 330 -14.36 2.94 20.09
N ASN A 331 -13.98 2.32 18.98
CA ASN A 331 -13.51 0.94 18.93
C ASN A 331 -12.05 0.92 18.51
N CYS A 332 -11.18 0.39 19.38
CA CYS A 332 -9.75 0.31 19.14
C CYS A 332 -9.25 -1.12 19.18
N GLN A 333 -8.24 -1.41 18.35
CA GLN A 333 -7.55 -2.68 18.32
C GLN A 333 -6.05 -2.44 18.44
N PRO A 334 -5.28 -3.32 19.12
CA PRO A 334 -3.83 -3.23 19.14
C PRO A 334 -3.30 -3.31 17.71
N LEU A 335 -2.49 -2.33 17.31
CA LEU A 335 -1.76 -2.39 16.06
C LEU A 335 -0.77 -3.56 16.20
N LYS A 336 -1.01 -4.64 15.46
CA LYS A 336 -0.14 -5.82 15.48
C LYS A 336 1.24 -5.40 14.98
N LYS A 337 2.13 -5.04 15.91
CA LYS A 337 3.56 -5.03 15.64
C LYS A 337 3.88 -6.46 15.22
N ILE A 338 4.38 -6.65 13.99
CA ILE A 338 5.05 -7.87 13.62
C ILE A 338 6.31 -7.88 14.48
N ILE A 339 6.19 -8.37 15.71
CA ILE A 339 7.33 -8.58 16.58
C ILE A 339 8.13 -9.67 15.85
N LEU A 340 9.28 -9.31 15.28
CA LEU A 340 10.35 -10.27 15.09
C LEU A 340 10.62 -10.84 16.49
N MET A 341 9.98 -11.95 16.83
CA MET A 341 10.24 -12.64 18.07
C MET A 341 11.71 -13.04 18.04
N LYS A 342 12.53 -12.42 18.89
CA LYS A 342 13.80 -13.04 19.25
C LYS A 342 13.45 -14.36 19.93
N ARG A 343 13.79 -15.45 19.26
CA ARG A 343 13.54 -16.83 19.70
C ARG A 343 14.18 -17.01 21.09
N PRO A 344 13.45 -17.53 22.10
CA PRO A 344 14.08 -17.92 23.35
C PRO A 344 15.11 -19.03 23.08
N PRO A 345 16.23 -19.06 23.82
CA PRO A 345 17.19 -20.15 23.72
C PRO A 345 16.51 -21.46 24.15
N GLY A 346 16.50 -22.46 23.26
CA GLY A 346 16.13 -23.84 23.63
C GLY A 346 14.89 -24.46 22.97
N PHE A 347 14.15 -23.76 22.11
CA PHE A 347 13.01 -24.36 21.39
C PHE A 347 13.28 -24.51 19.87
N SER A 348 13.58 -25.74 19.46
CA SER A 348 13.60 -26.21 18.08
C SER A 348 12.18 -26.58 17.61
N PRO A 349 11.77 -26.26 16.36
CA PRO A 349 10.39 -26.37 15.91
C PRO A 349 10.14 -27.64 15.07
N PHE A 350 10.49 -28.84 15.53
CA PHE A 350 10.14 -30.04 14.74
C PHE A 350 9.74 -31.21 15.65
N ARG A 351 8.43 -31.35 15.84
CA ARG A 351 7.81 -32.66 16.04
C ARG A 351 6.81 -32.85 14.91
N SER A 352 7.33 -33.25 13.75
CA SER A 352 6.52 -33.63 12.60
C SER A 352 6.10 -35.10 12.77
N VAL A 353 4.82 -35.37 12.56
CA VAL A 353 4.27 -36.72 12.40
C VAL A 353 4.89 -37.35 11.14
N PRO A 354 5.23 -38.65 11.12
CA PRO A 354 5.96 -39.25 10.00
C PRO A 354 5.11 -39.31 8.74
N LEU A 355 5.61 -38.75 7.64
CA LEU A 355 5.22 -39.16 6.29
C LEU A 355 6.35 -40.04 5.75
N GLU A 356 6.02 -41.27 5.40
CA GLU A 356 6.98 -42.22 4.82
C GLU A 356 7.46 -41.77 3.43
N LYS A 357 8.79 -41.61 3.36
CA LYS A 357 9.76 -41.94 2.30
C LYS A 357 9.45 -41.64 0.83
N THR A 358 10.38 -40.92 0.20
CA THR A 358 11.21 -41.48 -0.89
C THR A 358 12.60 -40.83 -0.86
N GLU A 359 13.58 -41.50 -1.45
CA GLU A 359 15.02 -41.48 -1.13
C GLU A 359 15.82 -40.23 -1.50
N GLU A 360 16.93 -40.10 -0.75
CA GLU A 360 18.17 -39.33 -0.87
C GLU A 360 18.25 -38.08 -1.77
N GLY A 361 18.50 -36.94 -1.12
CA GLY A 361 19.02 -35.70 -1.71
C GLY A 361 19.26 -34.68 -0.61
N THR A 362 20.52 -34.31 -0.35
CA THR A 362 20.89 -33.35 0.70
C THR A 362 20.22 -31.99 0.43
N THR A 363 19.11 -31.72 1.12
CA THR A 363 18.35 -30.47 0.95
C THR A 363 18.83 -29.45 1.98
N ARG A 364 19.69 -28.51 1.56
CA ARG A 364 20.13 -27.37 2.39
C ARG A 364 19.20 -26.18 2.19
N HIS A 365 18.47 -25.77 3.23
CA HIS A 365 17.54 -24.64 3.18
C HIS A 365 18.17 -23.40 3.84
N LEU A 366 18.30 -22.29 3.10
CA LEU A 366 18.94 -21.05 3.56
C LEU A 366 17.91 -19.94 3.92
N ARG A 367 18.37 -18.91 4.63
CA ARG A 367 17.64 -17.65 4.87
C ARG A 367 17.81 -16.67 3.69
N PRO A 368 16.90 -15.69 3.51
CA PRO A 368 16.96 -14.73 2.40
C PRO A 368 18.23 -13.86 2.39
N CYS A 369 18.92 -13.76 1.24
CA CYS A 369 20.11 -12.93 1.00
C CYS A 369 19.72 -11.64 0.24
N GLU A 370 19.91 -10.47 0.83
CA GLU A 370 19.71 -9.21 0.10
C GLU A 370 20.97 -8.85 -0.69
N TYR A 371 20.94 -9.01 -2.02
CA TYR A 371 22.05 -8.61 -2.89
C TYR A 371 22.18 -7.08 -2.87
N LYS A 372 23.31 -6.58 -2.37
CA LYS A 372 23.64 -5.17 -2.46
C LYS A 372 24.18 -4.89 -3.86
N GLY A 373 23.31 -4.48 -4.77
CA GLY A 373 23.73 -3.86 -6.03
C GLY A 373 24.61 -2.62 -5.78
N ARG A 374 25.33 -2.18 -6.81
CA ARG A 374 26.23 -1.01 -6.77
C ARG A 374 25.45 0.22 -6.25
N PRO A 375 25.98 0.98 -5.25
CA PRO A 375 25.38 2.24 -4.81
C PRO A 375 25.23 3.21 -5.98
N GLN A 376 24.13 3.96 -6.01
CA GLN A 376 23.98 5.11 -6.91
C GLN A 376 25.19 6.03 -6.72
N GLU A 377 25.93 6.31 -7.79
CA GLU A 377 26.80 7.48 -7.80
C GLU A 377 25.90 8.70 -7.59
N ALA A 378 26.11 9.40 -6.47
CA ALA A 378 25.48 10.67 -6.22
C ALA A 378 25.80 11.58 -7.42
N GLY A 379 24.75 12.09 -8.05
CA GLY A 379 24.84 12.90 -9.25
C GLY A 379 25.88 14.01 -9.10
N ALA A 380 26.68 14.18 -10.16
CA ALA A 380 27.56 15.31 -10.30
C ALA A 380 26.79 16.63 -10.06
N GLU A 381 27.36 17.44 -9.19
CA GLU A 381 26.98 18.81 -8.87
C GLU A 381 26.89 19.63 -10.17
N PRO A 382 25.84 20.45 -10.38
CA PRO A 382 25.76 21.29 -11.57
C PRO A 382 26.85 22.37 -11.50
N THR A 383 27.80 22.30 -12.43
CA THR A 383 28.77 23.36 -12.72
C THR A 383 28.03 24.67 -12.95
N SER A 384 28.35 25.66 -12.12
CA SER A 384 27.92 27.05 -12.26
C SER A 384 28.36 27.61 -13.61
N GLU A 385 27.42 28.17 -14.36
CA GLU A 385 27.69 29.02 -15.51
C GLU A 385 28.58 30.20 -15.09
N SER A 386 29.76 30.29 -15.68
CA SER A 386 30.63 31.45 -15.60
C SER A 386 30.09 32.54 -16.52
N GLU A 387 29.74 33.69 -15.91
CA GLU A 387 29.63 34.98 -16.58
C GLU A 387 30.92 35.27 -17.37
N VAL A 388 30.77 35.62 -18.65
CA VAL A 388 31.82 36.27 -19.43
C VAL A 388 31.28 37.64 -19.82
N SER A 389 31.93 38.68 -19.27
CA SER A 389 31.91 40.05 -19.79
C SER A 389 32.74 40.18 -21.06
#